data_AF-A0A9R1GMT3-F1
#
_entry.id   AF-A0A9R1GMT3-F1
#
_cell.length_a   1.000
_cell.length_b   1.000
_cell.length_c   1.000
_cell.angle_alpha   90.00
_cell.angle_beta   90.00
_cell.angle_gamma   90.00
#
_symmetry.space_group_name_H-M   'P 1'
#
loop_
_entity.id
_entity.type
_entity.pdbx_description
1 polymer ?
#
loop_
_entity_poly.entity_id
_entity_poly.type
_entity_poly.pdbx_seq_one_letter_code
_entity_poly.pdbx_strand_id
1 'polypeptide(L)'
;MEMIPPAAASSAPSRRGGAVTEEERQRKRKTSNRLSAQRSRMKRQQREDNLAARAAQLETDNEAMRVTTGLVQQQCSLVEQQNRVLSADARYLYSLLQQRNSQLRQLGELAGVPMDVQEIPVHLTQLYGGLQTPPAPPLSFPPEIQMMFQPDQLDDIMDDAGSLPWL
;
A
#
# COMPACT_ATOMS: atom_id res chain seq x y z
N MET A 1 94.59 -49.57 2.06
CA MET A 1 93.26 -50.18 1.93
C MET A 1 92.51 -49.84 3.21
N GLU A 2 92.08 -48.58 3.32
CA GLU A 2 91.35 -48.08 4.50
C GLU A 2 89.85 -48.22 4.24
N MET A 3 89.17 -48.96 5.12
CA MET A 3 87.73 -49.15 5.07
C MET A 3 87.03 -48.02 5.84
N ILE A 4 86.11 -47.35 5.16
CA ILE A 4 85.24 -46.30 5.69
C ILE A 4 84.12 -46.96 6.53
N PRO A 5 83.82 -46.49 7.76
CA PRO A 5 82.70 -47.02 8.54
C PRO A 5 81.35 -46.43 8.09
N PRO A 6 80.23 -47.18 8.16
CA PRO A 6 78.93 -46.73 7.68
C PRO A 6 78.29 -45.72 8.64
N ALA A 7 77.69 -44.68 8.04
CA ALA A 7 76.97 -43.61 8.72
C ALA A 7 75.83 -44.15 9.60
N ALA A 8 75.88 -43.82 10.89
CA ALA A 8 74.81 -44.04 11.82
C ALA A 8 73.56 -43.24 11.40
N ALA A 9 72.44 -43.94 11.21
CA ALA A 9 71.14 -43.33 11.04
C ALA A 9 70.78 -42.57 12.33
N SER A 10 70.98 -41.26 12.32
CA SER A 10 70.51 -40.37 13.38
C SER A 10 68.98 -40.31 13.33
N SER A 11 68.35 -41.01 14.26
CA SER A 11 66.93 -40.91 14.59
C SER A 11 66.59 -39.46 14.98
N ALA A 12 65.94 -38.72 14.08
CA ALA A 12 65.38 -37.42 14.42
C ALA A 12 64.22 -37.60 15.42
N PRO A 13 64.10 -36.73 16.43
CA PRO A 13 63.15 -36.91 17.52
C PRO A 13 61.72 -36.77 17.02
N SER A 14 60.89 -37.72 17.47
CA SER A 14 59.44 -37.74 17.31
C SER A 14 58.85 -36.35 17.56
N ARG A 15 58.26 -35.75 16.51
CA ARG A 15 57.40 -34.57 16.66
C ARG A 15 56.25 -34.96 17.57
N ARG A 16 56.39 -34.66 18.86
CA ARG A 16 55.32 -34.71 19.86
C ARG A 16 54.35 -33.55 19.60
N GLY A 17 53.69 -33.57 18.44
CA GLY A 17 52.42 -32.90 18.22
C GLY A 17 51.36 -33.96 18.42
N GLY A 18 50.62 -33.89 19.53
CA GLY A 18 49.67 -34.92 19.96
C GLY A 18 48.78 -35.37 18.80
N ALA A 19 48.93 -36.63 18.39
CA ALA A 19 47.98 -37.27 17.49
C ALA A 19 46.65 -37.37 18.25
N VAL A 20 45.76 -36.40 18.04
CA VAL A 20 44.36 -36.51 18.43
C VAL A 20 43.87 -37.83 17.84
N THR A 21 43.51 -38.77 18.70
CA THR A 21 43.03 -40.07 18.25
C THR A 21 41.77 -39.86 17.40
N GLU A 22 41.55 -40.68 16.39
CA GLU A 22 40.37 -40.55 15.51
C GLU A 22 39.06 -40.56 16.35
N GLU A 23 39.05 -41.26 17.49
CA GLU A 23 37.97 -41.21 18.47
C GLU A 23 37.74 -39.83 19.09
N GLU A 24 38.81 -39.12 19.49
CA GLU A 24 38.71 -37.78 20.06
C GLU A 24 38.21 -36.76 19.00
N ARG A 25 38.64 -36.92 17.75
CA ARG A 25 38.14 -36.14 16.61
C ARG A 25 36.64 -36.38 16.37
N GLN A 26 36.20 -37.64 16.42
CA GLN A 26 34.79 -37.99 16.30
C GLN A 26 33.95 -37.42 17.46
N ARG A 27 34.44 -37.49 18.70
CA ARG A 27 33.78 -36.87 19.87
C ARG A 27 33.63 -35.35 19.70
N LYS A 28 34.69 -34.66 19.24
CA LYS A 28 34.65 -33.21 18.95
C LYS A 28 33.69 -32.86 17.81
N ARG A 29 33.63 -33.68 16.75
CA ARG A 29 32.66 -33.50 15.65
C ARG A 29 31.22 -33.66 16.11
N LYS A 30 30.91 -34.69 16.91
CA LYS A 30 29.55 -34.91 17.45
C LYS A 30 29.11 -33.74 18.32
N THR A 31 29.98 -33.24 19.20
CA THR A 31 29.67 -32.08 20.05
C THR A 31 29.53 -30.79 19.24
N SER A 32 30.43 -30.53 18.29
CA SER A 32 30.35 -29.37 17.40
C SER A 32 29.10 -29.39 16.51
N ASN A 33 28.77 -30.52 15.88
CA ASN A 33 27.56 -30.68 15.07
C ASN A 33 26.28 -30.54 15.90
N ARG A 34 26.28 -31.05 17.14
CA ARG A 34 25.15 -30.85 18.06
C ARG A 34 24.94 -29.36 18.34
N LEU A 35 26.01 -28.64 18.65
CA LEU A 35 25.95 -27.20 18.91
C LEU A 35 25.57 -26.40 17.65
N SER A 36 26.07 -26.77 16.47
CA SER A 36 25.75 -26.08 15.22
C SER A 36 24.30 -26.34 14.79
N ALA A 37 23.79 -27.57 14.93
CA ALA A 37 22.39 -27.90 14.68
C ALA A 37 21.46 -27.13 15.63
N GLN A 38 21.81 -27.04 16.92
CA GLN A 38 21.06 -26.24 17.89
C GLN A 38 21.05 -24.76 17.51
N ARG A 39 22.22 -24.17 17.18
CA ARG A 39 22.32 -22.78 16.72
C ARG A 39 21.51 -22.51 15.45
N SER A 40 21.54 -23.45 14.50
CA SER A 40 20.77 -23.34 13.25
C SER A 40 19.27 -23.37 13.51
N ARG A 41 18.81 -24.25 14.42
CA ARG A 41 17.39 -24.29 14.85
C ARG A 41 16.98 -23.00 15.53
N MET A 42 17.78 -22.50 16.47
CA MET A 42 17.51 -21.22 17.16
C MET A 42 17.46 -20.05 16.19
N LYS A 43 18.40 -19.97 15.23
CA LYS A 43 18.41 -18.90 14.21
C LYS A 43 17.19 -18.98 13.29
N ARG A 44 16.73 -20.19 12.95
CA ARG A 44 15.50 -20.39 12.19
C ARG A 44 14.28 -19.94 13.00
N GLN A 45 14.16 -20.35 14.26
CA GLN A 45 13.07 -19.93 15.15
C GLN A 45 13.03 -18.41 15.28
N GLN A 46 14.15 -17.76 15.55
CA GLN A 46 14.22 -16.29 15.62
C GLN A 46 13.77 -15.62 14.32
N ARG A 47 14.09 -16.20 13.16
CA ARG A 47 13.62 -15.67 11.87
C ARG A 47 12.12 -15.81 11.73
N GLU A 48 11.56 -16.96 12.12
CA GLU A 48 10.12 -17.22 12.10
C GLU A 48 9.39 -16.28 13.07
N ASP A 49 9.89 -16.10 14.29
CA ASP A 49 9.36 -15.16 15.28
C ASP A 49 9.40 -13.71 14.77
N ASN A 50 10.50 -13.29 14.16
CA ASN A 50 10.64 -11.95 13.58
C ASN A 50 9.66 -11.71 12.41
N LEU A 51 9.44 -12.74 11.57
CA LEU A 51 8.46 -12.64 10.48
C LEU A 51 7.03 -12.57 11.03
N ALA A 52 6.70 -13.35 12.05
CA ALA A 52 5.40 -13.29 12.71
C ALA A 52 5.14 -11.91 13.34
N ALA A 53 6.14 -11.35 14.04
CA ALA A 53 6.05 -10.00 14.59
C ALA A 53 5.86 -8.94 13.50
N ARG A 54 6.55 -9.09 12.35
CA ARG A 54 6.40 -8.17 11.22
C ARG A 54 5.03 -8.27 10.57
N ALA A 55 4.48 -9.48 10.44
CA ALA A 55 3.13 -9.70 9.91
C ALA A 55 2.08 -9.03 10.81
N ALA A 56 2.14 -9.26 12.12
CA ALA A 56 1.24 -8.64 13.09
C ALA A 56 1.32 -7.09 13.03
N GLN A 57 2.53 -6.53 12.91
CA GLN A 57 2.67 -5.08 12.75
C GLN A 57 2.00 -4.58 11.45
N LEU A 58 2.23 -5.28 10.33
CA LEU A 58 1.61 -4.91 9.05
C LEU A 58 0.09 -5.02 9.08
N GLU A 59 -0.47 -6.00 9.79
CA GLU A 59 -1.91 -6.11 10.01
C GLU A 59 -2.45 -4.89 10.77
N THR A 60 -1.78 -4.48 11.84
CA THR A 60 -2.18 -3.28 12.60
C THR A 60 -2.05 -2.00 11.78
N ASP A 61 -0.98 -1.87 10.98
CA ASP A 61 -0.75 -0.70 10.11
C ASP A 61 -1.81 -0.64 9.01
N ASN A 62 -2.14 -1.79 8.40
CA ASN A 62 -3.18 -1.90 7.39
C ASN A 62 -4.56 -1.51 7.95
N GLU A 63 -4.91 -1.96 9.16
CA GLU A 63 -6.18 -1.60 9.77
C GLU A 63 -6.26 -0.09 10.06
N ALA A 64 -5.19 0.52 10.56
CA ALA A 64 -5.13 1.96 10.77
C ALA A 64 -5.26 2.75 9.45
N MET A 65 -4.58 2.30 8.38
CA MET A 65 -4.73 2.86 7.04
C MET A 65 -6.16 2.70 6.51
N ARG A 66 -6.84 1.61 6.85
CA ARG A 66 -8.20 1.32 6.42
C ARG A 66 -9.21 2.29 7.04
N VAL A 67 -9.12 2.49 8.34
CA VAL A 67 -9.96 3.44 9.09
C VAL A 67 -9.76 4.86 8.58
N THR A 68 -8.50 5.30 8.42
CA THR A 68 -8.19 6.66 7.94
C THR A 68 -8.69 6.90 6.52
N THR A 69 -8.51 5.92 5.63
CA THR A 69 -9.01 6.00 4.26
C THR A 69 -10.53 6.06 4.22
N GLY A 70 -11.22 5.23 5.00
CA GLY A 70 -12.68 5.25 5.12
C GLY A 70 -13.23 6.61 5.58
N LEU A 71 -12.58 7.23 6.56
CA LEU A 71 -12.95 8.57 7.02
C LEU A 71 -12.78 9.63 5.93
N VAL A 72 -11.65 9.61 5.21
CA VAL A 72 -11.40 10.56 4.11
C VAL A 72 -12.42 10.37 2.98
N GLN A 73 -12.76 9.12 2.64
CA GLN A 73 -13.80 8.84 1.63
C GLN A 73 -15.16 9.42 2.01
N GLN A 74 -15.57 9.30 3.27
CA GLN A 74 -16.81 9.91 3.77
C GLN A 74 -16.78 11.43 3.65
N GLN A 75 -15.66 12.07 4.00
CA GLN A 75 -15.48 13.51 3.87
C GLN A 75 -15.53 13.97 2.40
N CYS A 76 -14.84 13.26 1.49
CA CYS A 76 -14.90 13.52 0.06
C CYS A 76 -16.34 13.42 -0.47
N SER A 77 -17.08 12.39 -0.07
CA SER A 77 -18.48 12.19 -0.46
C SER A 77 -19.37 13.36 -0.02
N LEU A 78 -19.16 13.88 1.19
CA LEU A 78 -19.88 15.05 1.69
C LEU A 78 -19.57 16.30 0.87
N VAL A 79 -18.28 16.55 0.57
CA VAL A 79 -17.85 17.69 -0.25
C VAL A 79 -18.38 17.57 -1.68
N GLU A 80 -18.40 16.36 -2.25
CA GLU A 80 -19.00 16.11 -3.56
C GLU A 80 -20.50 16.44 -3.56
N GLN A 81 -21.24 16.04 -2.52
CA GLN A 81 -22.65 16.37 -2.39
C GLN A 81 -22.87 17.88 -2.31
N GLN A 82 -22.07 18.58 -1.50
CA GLN A 82 -22.12 20.04 -1.37
C GLN A 82 -21.80 20.72 -2.71
N ASN A 83 -20.78 20.25 -3.44
CA ASN A 83 -20.44 20.76 -4.76
C ASN A 83 -21.57 20.56 -5.77
N ARG A 84 -22.31 19.44 -5.71
CA ARG A 84 -23.48 19.21 -6.56
C ARG A 84 -24.59 20.23 -6.29
N VAL A 85 -24.87 20.51 -5.02
CA VAL A 85 -25.86 21.53 -4.62
C VAL A 85 -25.44 22.90 -5.12
N LEU A 86 -24.21 23.33 -4.82
CA LEU A 86 -23.67 24.63 -5.27
C LEU A 86 -23.66 24.75 -6.80
N SER A 87 -23.34 23.67 -7.51
CA SER A 87 -23.39 23.65 -8.98
C SER A 87 -24.82 23.77 -9.51
N ALA A 88 -25.80 23.16 -8.85
CA ALA A 88 -27.21 23.30 -9.22
C ALA A 88 -27.69 24.74 -9.00
N ASP A 89 -27.36 25.34 -7.85
CA ASP A 89 -27.71 26.73 -7.53
C ASP A 89 -27.08 27.71 -8.51
N ALA A 90 -25.80 27.54 -8.84
CA ALA A 90 -25.10 28.38 -9.80
C ALA A 90 -25.73 28.31 -11.20
N ARG A 91 -26.17 27.13 -11.66
CA ARG A 91 -26.91 26.97 -12.92
C ARG A 91 -28.28 27.64 -12.87
N TYR A 92 -29.01 27.51 -11.76
CA TYR A 92 -30.27 28.19 -11.56
C TYR A 92 -30.08 29.72 -11.68
N LEU A 93 -29.12 30.28 -10.95
CA LEU A 93 -28.81 31.71 -11.01
C LEU A 93 -28.38 32.16 -12.41
N TYR A 94 -27.57 31.37 -13.12
CA TYR A 94 -27.19 31.64 -14.51
C TYR A 94 -28.43 31.71 -15.43
N SER A 95 -29.32 30.73 -15.35
CA SER A 95 -30.54 30.69 -16.16
C SER A 95 -31.48 31.86 -15.85
N LEU A 96 -31.59 32.24 -14.57
CA LEU A 96 -32.38 33.39 -14.15
C LEU A 96 -31.79 34.69 -14.69
N LEU A 97 -30.47 34.85 -14.64
CA LEU A 97 -29.79 36.02 -15.21
C LEU A 97 -30.01 36.12 -16.72
N GLN A 98 -29.90 35.00 -17.43
CA GLN A 98 -30.17 34.94 -18.87
C GLN A 98 -31.62 35.32 -19.19
N GLN A 99 -32.58 34.82 -18.41
CA GLN A 99 -33.99 35.16 -18.55
C GLN A 99 -34.25 36.66 -18.29
N ARG A 100 -33.62 37.24 -17.26
CA ARG A 100 -33.78 38.67 -16.96
C ARG A 100 -33.18 39.54 -18.06
N ASN A 101 -32.00 39.17 -18.56
CA ASN A 101 -31.37 39.87 -19.66
C ASN A 101 -32.22 39.81 -20.94
N SER A 102 -32.87 38.68 -21.25
CA SER A 102 -33.76 38.59 -22.41
C SER A 102 -35.03 39.43 -22.24
N GLN A 103 -35.63 39.44 -21.04
CA GLN A 103 -36.79 40.29 -20.74
C GLN A 103 -36.48 41.77 -20.90
N LEU A 104 -35.32 42.24 -20.42
CA LEU A 104 -34.91 43.64 -20.55
C LEU A 104 -34.71 44.04 -22.02
N ARG A 105 -34.13 43.16 -22.84
CA ARG A 105 -33.99 43.40 -24.29
C ARG A 105 -35.36 43.51 -24.96
N GLN A 106 -36.27 42.58 -24.68
CA GLN A 106 -37.64 42.62 -25.20
C GLN A 106 -38.40 43.88 -24.79
N LEU A 107 -38.28 44.32 -23.53
CA LEU A 107 -38.92 45.55 -23.06
C LEU A 107 -38.34 46.79 -23.74
N GLY A 108 -37.03 46.84 -23.97
CA GLY A 108 -36.39 47.93 -24.73
C GLY A 108 -36.88 48.00 -26.17
N GLU A 109 -36.98 46.85 -26.84
CA GLU A 109 -37.55 46.74 -28.19
C GLU A 109 -38.99 47.27 -28.24
N LEU A 110 -39.84 46.85 -27.30
CA LEU A 110 -41.24 47.31 -27.21
C LEU A 110 -41.36 48.81 -26.91
N ALA A 111 -40.48 49.35 -26.08
CA ALA A 111 -40.47 50.77 -25.73
C ALA A 111 -39.83 51.66 -26.82
N GLY A 112 -39.22 51.07 -27.85
CA GLY A 112 -38.44 51.81 -28.85
C GLY A 112 -37.17 52.44 -28.26
N VAL A 113 -36.72 51.98 -27.09
CA VAL A 113 -35.52 52.48 -26.40
C VAL A 113 -34.52 51.33 -26.29
N PRO A 114 -33.38 51.39 -27.00
CA PRO A 114 -32.37 50.34 -26.89
C PRO A 114 -31.82 50.31 -25.46
N MET A 115 -32.00 49.17 -24.79
CA MET A 115 -31.45 48.91 -23.46
C MET A 115 -30.06 48.27 -23.61
N ASP A 116 -29.03 48.90 -23.03
CA ASP A 116 -27.66 48.36 -23.00
C ASP A 116 -27.54 47.26 -21.93
N VAL A 117 -27.99 46.06 -22.27
CA VAL A 117 -27.95 44.89 -21.38
C VAL A 117 -26.61 44.18 -21.51
N GLN A 118 -25.81 44.21 -20.44
CA GLN A 118 -24.52 43.51 -20.40
C GLN A 118 -24.67 42.02 -20.72
N GLU A 119 -23.75 41.51 -21.55
CA GLU A 119 -23.67 40.09 -21.87
C GLU A 119 -23.16 39.29 -20.67
N ILE A 120 -23.63 38.07 -20.54
CA ILE A 120 -23.13 37.17 -19.50
C ILE A 120 -21.70 36.76 -19.91
N PRO A 121 -20.70 36.91 -19.02
CA PRO A 121 -19.33 36.52 -19.31
C PRO A 121 -19.20 35.08 -19.84
N VAL A 122 -18.42 34.89 -20.90
CA VAL A 122 -18.25 33.60 -21.62
C VAL A 122 -17.87 32.45 -20.69
N HIS A 123 -17.04 32.68 -19.69
CA HIS A 123 -16.63 31.64 -18.74
C HIS A 123 -17.80 31.13 -17.87
N LEU A 124 -18.76 31.98 -17.52
CA LEU A 124 -19.96 31.57 -16.80
C LEU A 124 -20.89 30.74 -17.70
N THR A 125 -20.98 31.09 -18.98
CA THR A 125 -21.69 30.28 -19.97
C THR A 125 -21.05 28.91 -20.16
N GLN A 126 -19.72 28.82 -20.16
CA GLN A 126 -19.01 27.53 -20.24
C GLN A 126 -19.24 26.66 -19.00
N LEU A 127 -19.22 27.26 -17.80
CA LEU A 127 -19.35 26.52 -16.54
C LEU A 127 -20.81 26.14 -16.20
N TYR A 128 -21.75 27.04 -16.47
CA TYR A 128 -23.13 26.94 -15.98
C TYR A 128 -24.20 26.98 -17.09
N GLY A 129 -23.81 27.19 -18.35
CA GLY A 129 -24.73 27.30 -19.49
C GLY A 129 -25.12 25.97 -20.16
N GLY A 130 -24.57 24.83 -19.72
CA GLY A 130 -24.85 23.51 -20.30
C GLY A 130 -25.52 22.52 -19.33
N LEU A 131 -26.32 21.59 -19.88
CA LEU A 131 -26.94 20.46 -19.15
C LEU A 131 -25.98 19.30 -18.82
N GLN A 132 -24.73 19.34 -19.30
CA GLN A 132 -23.77 18.27 -19.11
C GLN A 132 -22.55 18.76 -18.34
N THR A 133 -22.49 18.44 -17.06
CA THR A 133 -21.23 17.90 -16.54
C THR A 133 -21.29 16.40 -16.84
N PRO A 134 -20.27 15.75 -17.43
CA PRO A 134 -20.10 14.34 -17.11
C PRO A 134 -20.15 14.28 -15.56
N PRO A 135 -20.95 13.40 -14.95
CA PRO A 135 -20.83 13.21 -13.51
C PRO A 135 -19.34 13.03 -13.28
N ALA A 136 -18.74 13.85 -12.41
CA ALA A 136 -17.43 13.50 -11.90
C ALA A 136 -17.58 12.03 -11.52
N PRO A 137 -16.82 11.10 -12.14
CA PRO A 137 -16.91 9.72 -11.71
C PRO A 137 -16.75 9.82 -10.20
N PRO A 138 -17.59 9.14 -9.40
CA PRO A 138 -17.23 8.98 -8.01
C PRO A 138 -15.75 8.57 -8.03
N LEU A 139 -14.98 8.99 -7.03
CA LEU A 139 -13.73 8.30 -6.75
C LEU A 139 -14.10 6.86 -6.32
N SER A 140 -14.72 6.08 -7.22
CA SER A 140 -14.93 4.67 -7.10
C SER A 140 -13.56 4.11 -7.36
N PHE A 141 -12.86 3.91 -6.26
CA PHE A 141 -11.87 2.88 -6.24
C PHE A 141 -12.45 1.62 -6.92
N PRO A 142 -11.61 0.85 -7.63
CA PRO A 142 -12.00 -0.45 -8.14
C PRO A 142 -12.84 -1.22 -7.11
N PRO A 143 -13.88 -1.96 -7.53
CA PRO A 143 -14.80 -2.62 -6.61
C PRO A 143 -14.07 -3.49 -5.57
N GLU A 144 -12.91 -4.05 -5.92
CA GLU A 144 -12.03 -4.80 -5.02
C GLU A 144 -11.58 -3.95 -3.83
N ILE A 145 -11.12 -2.72 -4.10
CA ILE A 145 -10.68 -1.78 -3.09
C ILE A 145 -11.88 -1.26 -2.29
N GLN A 146 -13.04 -1.08 -2.93
CA GLN A 146 -14.27 -0.66 -2.26
C GLN A 146 -14.80 -1.72 -1.27
N MET A 147 -14.69 -3.00 -1.63
CA MET A 147 -15.05 -4.12 -0.76
C MET A 147 -14.14 -4.26 0.46
N MET A 148 -12.84 -3.93 0.35
CA MET A 148 -11.92 -3.95 1.50
C MET A 148 -12.32 -2.96 2.62
N PHE A 149 -13.06 -1.91 2.27
CA PHE A 149 -13.52 -0.89 3.22
C PHE A 149 -14.95 -1.10 3.73
N GLN A 150 -15.64 -2.17 3.32
CA GLN A 150 -16.96 -2.52 3.87
C GLN A 150 -16.82 -3.29 5.20
N PRO A 151 -17.51 -2.86 6.28
CA PRO A 151 -17.37 -3.47 7.61
C PRO A 151 -17.96 -4.89 7.72
N ASP A 152 -18.87 -5.29 6.83
CA ASP A 152 -19.69 -6.51 6.97
C ASP A 152 -19.20 -7.73 6.15
N GLN A 153 -17.98 -7.72 5.60
CA GLN A 153 -17.48 -8.80 4.72
C GLN A 153 -16.16 -9.45 5.21
N LEU A 154 -15.66 -9.10 6.39
CA LEU A 154 -14.36 -9.59 6.88
C LEU A 154 -14.43 -10.92 7.63
N ASP A 155 -15.57 -11.27 8.24
CA ASP A 155 -15.73 -12.60 8.83
C ASP A 155 -15.65 -13.68 7.74
N ASP A 156 -16.25 -13.43 6.57
CA ASP A 156 -16.24 -14.37 5.44
C ASP A 156 -14.87 -14.49 4.75
N ILE A 157 -14.05 -13.42 4.70
CA ILE A 157 -12.72 -13.46 4.05
C ILE A 157 -11.64 -14.02 4.99
N MET A 158 -11.74 -13.79 6.30
CA MET A 158 -10.83 -14.38 7.27
C MET A 158 -11.09 -15.88 7.47
N ASP A 159 -12.34 -16.35 7.33
CA ASP A 159 -12.67 -17.79 7.36
C ASP A 159 -12.20 -18.54 6.09
N ASP A 160 -12.19 -17.91 4.91
CA ASP A 160 -11.76 -18.54 3.65
C ASP A 160 -10.23 -18.58 3.44
N ALA A 161 -9.47 -17.75 4.18
CA ALA A 161 -8.00 -17.77 4.18
C ALA A 161 -7.40 -19.07 4.75
N GLY A 162 -8.20 -19.90 5.43
CA GLY A 162 -7.85 -21.26 5.85
C GLY A 162 -7.92 -22.32 4.75
N SER A 163 -8.43 -21.96 3.56
CA SER A 163 -8.72 -22.89 2.45
C SER A 163 -8.01 -22.50 1.15
N LEU A 164 -6.78 -21.96 1.23
CA LEU A 164 -5.91 -21.84 0.06
C LEU A 164 -5.06 -23.11 -0.09
N PRO A 165 -5.06 -23.78 -1.27
CA PRO A 165 -4.54 -25.15 -1.45
C PRO A 165 -3.00 -25.24 -1.52
N TRP A 166 -2.28 -24.31 -0.89
CA TRP A 166 -0.81 -24.33 -0.87
C TRP A 166 -0.19 -23.99 0.51
N LEU A 167 -0.98 -24.03 1.58
CA LEU A 167 -0.45 -24.32 2.93
C LEU A 167 -0.49 -25.83 3.20
#